data_AF-A0A7W7FQK7-F1
#
_entry.id   AF-A0A7W7FQK7-F1
#
_cell.length_a   1.000
_cell.length_b   1.000
_cell.length_c   1.000
_cell.angle_alpha   90.00
_cell.angle_beta   90.00
_cell.angle_gamma   90.00
#
_symmetry.space_group_name_H-M   'P 1'
#
loop_
_entity.id
_entity.type
_entity.pdbx_description
1 polymer ?
#
loop_
_entity_poly.entity_id
_entity_poly.type
_entity_poly.pdbx_seq_one_letter_code
_entity_poly.pdbx_strand_id
1 'polypeptide(L)'
;MSAAPKGTTGSGLLAALAGKGDLIVLDQAAHGGLVRGARASGAELRHYPHRDYAALDELLAESVLAGRTVLVGIMGEYRLTGEVENVAKIAEIARAHRARTVLEDSGAAQRGLPPDAVDIQLGGWPGGGMLNSEFDHCG
;
A
#
# COMPACT_ATOMS: atom_id res chain seq x y z
N MET A 1 27.12 9.01 4.14
CA MET A 1 26.03 8.42 3.34
C MET A 1 25.27 7.46 4.24
N SER A 2 24.20 7.92 4.90
CA SER A 2 23.40 7.07 5.79
C SER A 2 22.40 6.30 4.94
N ALA A 3 22.59 4.99 4.82
CA ALA A 3 21.58 4.12 4.24
C ALA A 3 20.37 4.13 5.18
N ALA A 4 19.26 4.72 4.73
CA ALA A 4 17.99 4.57 5.42
C ALA A 4 17.71 3.07 5.62
N PRO A 5 17.38 2.61 6.83
CA PRO A 5 17.10 1.21 7.08
C PRO A 5 15.99 0.75 6.12
N LYS A 6 16.24 -0.32 5.37
CA LYS A 6 15.26 -0.94 4.47
C LYS A 6 14.02 -1.29 5.31
N GLY A 7 12.91 -0.61 5.02
CA GLY A 7 11.75 -0.47 5.90
C GLY A 7 11.21 -1.78 6.49
N THR A 8 11.03 -1.77 7.81
CA THR A 8 10.31 -2.81 8.58
C THR A 8 8.80 -2.49 8.70
N THR A 9 8.39 -1.29 8.29
CA THR A 9 7.15 -0.63 8.71
C THR A 9 5.86 -1.27 8.17
N GLY A 10 5.83 -1.76 6.92
CA GLY A 10 4.65 -2.43 6.35
C GLY A 10 4.31 -3.78 7.00
N SER A 11 5.33 -4.50 7.47
CA SER A 11 5.20 -5.90 7.86
C SER A 11 4.42 -6.13 9.16
N GLY A 12 4.57 -5.24 10.15
CA GLY A 12 3.88 -5.38 11.44
C GLY A 12 2.39 -5.04 11.38
N LEU A 13 1.99 -4.11 10.50
CA LEU A 13 0.61 -3.62 10.46
C LEU A 13 -0.33 -4.64 9.79
N LEU A 14 0.05 -5.21 8.65
CA LEU A 14 -0.77 -6.23 7.99
C LEU A 14 -1.02 -7.42 8.92
N ALA A 15 -0.02 -7.79 9.72
CA ALA A 15 -0.14 -8.83 10.73
C ALA A 15 -1.11 -8.48 11.87
N ALA A 16 -1.31 -7.19 12.17
CA ALA A 16 -2.22 -6.73 13.22
C ALA A 16 -3.65 -6.49 12.73
N LEU A 17 -3.85 -6.24 11.43
CA LEU A 17 -5.14 -5.87 10.84
C LEU A 17 -5.94 -7.04 10.27
N ALA A 18 -5.28 -8.15 9.94
CA ALA A 18 -5.90 -9.33 9.36
C ALA A 18 -5.62 -10.55 10.21
N GLY A 19 -6.48 -11.56 10.08
CA GLY A 19 -6.31 -12.86 10.72
C GLY A 19 -6.80 -14.02 9.86
N LYS A 20 -6.81 -15.21 10.46
CA LYS A 20 -7.33 -16.42 9.81
C LYS A 20 -8.78 -16.21 9.39
N GLY A 21 -9.06 -16.44 8.11
CA GLY A 21 -10.39 -16.26 7.50
C GLY A 21 -10.54 -14.96 6.71
N ASP A 22 -9.61 -14.02 6.88
CA ASP A 22 -9.52 -12.81 6.06
C ASP A 22 -8.68 -13.05 4.80
N LEU A 23 -8.74 -12.09 3.88
CA LEU A 23 -7.94 -12.05 2.67
C LEU A 23 -7.09 -10.78 2.64
N ILE A 24 -5.80 -10.95 2.35
CA ILE A 24 -4.89 -9.88 1.96
C ILE A 24 -4.57 -10.02 0.48
N VAL A 25 -4.70 -8.91 -0.25
CA VAL A 25 -4.39 -8.80 -1.68
C VAL A 25 -3.20 -7.85 -1.84
N LEU A 26 -2.15 -8.30 -2.51
CA LEU A 26 -0.95 -7.51 -2.79
C LEU A 26 -0.63 -7.49 -4.29
N ASP A 27 0.01 -6.41 -4.76
CA ASP A 27 0.64 -6.40 -6.07
C ASP A 27 1.78 -7.45 -6.12
N GLN A 28 1.95 -8.16 -7.23
CA GLN A 28 2.99 -9.17 -7.38
C GLN A 28 4.42 -8.62 -7.21
N ALA A 29 4.65 -7.35 -7.49
CA ALA A 29 5.92 -6.65 -7.26
C ALA A 29 6.03 -6.03 -5.86
N ALA A 30 5.06 -6.28 -4.95
CA ALA A 30 5.15 -5.85 -3.57
C ALA A 30 6.44 -6.39 -2.92
N HIS A 31 7.17 -5.51 -2.25
CA HIS A 31 8.44 -5.87 -1.64
C HIS A 31 8.24 -6.90 -0.50
N GLY A 32 9.27 -7.70 -0.23
CA GLY A 32 9.17 -8.83 0.69
C GLY A 32 8.74 -8.48 2.14
N GLY A 33 8.79 -7.22 2.56
CA GLY A 33 8.29 -6.77 3.86
C GLY A 33 6.77 -6.93 3.98
N LEU A 34 6.00 -6.40 3.01
CA LEU A 34 4.54 -6.56 2.98
C LEU A 34 4.15 -8.03 2.89
N VAL A 35 4.84 -8.80 2.04
CA VAL A 35 4.59 -10.24 1.88
C VAL A 35 4.82 -10.98 3.20
N ARG A 36 5.89 -10.67 3.95
CA ARG A 36 6.14 -11.26 5.26
C ARG A 36 5.06 -10.88 6.27
N GLY A 37 4.63 -9.62 6.29
CA GLY A 37 3.55 -9.17 7.17
C GLY A 37 2.23 -9.85 6.90
N ALA A 38 1.86 -9.95 5.62
CA ALA A 38 0.67 -10.67 5.20
C ALA A 38 0.71 -12.14 5.62
N ARG A 39 1.85 -12.82 5.42
CA ARG A 39 2.01 -14.22 5.85
C ARG A 39 1.95 -14.37 7.38
N ALA A 40 2.53 -13.43 8.12
CA ALA A 40 2.52 -13.44 9.58
C ALA A 40 1.12 -13.25 10.19
N SER A 41 0.19 -12.60 9.47
CA SER A 41 -1.21 -12.43 9.89
C SER A 41 -1.99 -13.75 9.99
N GLY A 42 -1.59 -14.78 9.23
CA GLY A 42 -2.36 -16.02 9.08
C GLY A 42 -3.60 -15.88 8.18
N ALA A 43 -3.83 -14.71 7.57
CA ALA A 43 -4.82 -14.51 6.52
C ALA A 43 -4.43 -15.25 5.23
N GLU A 44 -5.42 -15.47 4.36
CA GLU A 44 -5.12 -15.88 2.99
C GLU A 44 -4.41 -14.73 2.27
N LEU A 45 -3.34 -15.02 1.54
CA LEU A 45 -2.61 -14.04 0.75
C LEU A 45 -2.77 -14.38 -0.73
N ARG A 46 -3.37 -13.46 -1.50
CA ARG A 46 -3.41 -13.53 -2.97
C ARG A 46 -2.64 -12.36 -3.56
N HIS A 47 -2.14 -12.56 -4.78
CA HIS A 47 -1.47 -11.52 -5.56
C HIS A 47 -2.22 -11.28 -6.87
N TYR A 48 -2.20 -10.04 -7.36
CA TYR A 48 -2.59 -9.71 -8.73
C TYR A 48 -1.35 -9.30 -9.54
N PRO A 49 -1.36 -9.47 -10.87
CA PRO A 49 -0.25 -9.05 -11.72
C PRO A 49 0.08 -7.56 -11.53
N HIS A 50 1.37 -7.22 -11.64
CA HIS A 50 1.86 -5.89 -11.33
C HIS A 50 1.10 -4.78 -12.08
N ARG A 51 0.44 -3.88 -11.32
CA ARG A 51 -0.37 -2.75 -11.82
C ARG A 51 -1.54 -3.14 -12.74
N ASP A 52 -1.95 -4.41 -12.72
CA ASP A 52 -3.15 -4.86 -13.43
C ASP A 52 -4.39 -4.62 -12.57
N TYR A 53 -4.95 -3.42 -12.72
CA TYR A 53 -6.13 -3.00 -11.96
C TYR A 53 -7.40 -3.77 -12.37
N ALA A 54 -7.44 -4.34 -13.57
CA ALA A 54 -8.57 -5.19 -13.98
C ALA A 54 -8.51 -6.53 -13.25
N ALA A 55 -7.32 -7.14 -13.17
CA ALA A 55 -7.12 -8.35 -12.39
C ALA A 55 -7.37 -8.13 -10.89
N LEU A 56 -7.02 -6.96 -10.35
CA LEU A 56 -7.40 -6.58 -8.98
C LEU A 56 -8.92 -6.54 -8.80
N ASP A 57 -9.63 -5.88 -9.72
CA ASP A 57 -11.09 -5.75 -9.68
C ASP A 57 -11.79 -7.12 -9.73
N GLU A 58 -11.36 -7.99 -10.64
CA GLU A 58 -11.84 -9.37 -10.76
C GLU A 58 -11.61 -10.18 -9.48
N LEU A 59 -10.39 -10.10 -8.91
CA LEU A 59 -10.03 -10.82 -7.71
C LEU A 59 -10.86 -10.37 -6.49
N LEU A 60 -11.13 -9.07 -6.37
CA LEU A 60 -11.98 -8.56 -5.30
C LEU A 60 -13.44 -8.96 -5.48
N ALA A 61 -13.95 -8.97 -6.72
CA ALA A 61 -15.31 -9.43 -7.01
C ALA A 61 -15.55 -10.89 -6.56
N GLU A 62 -14.59 -11.78 -6.81
CA GLU A 62 -14.63 -13.17 -6.31
C GLU A 62 -14.68 -13.24 -4.78
N SER A 63 -13.95 -12.33 -4.12
CA SER A 63 -13.72 -12.37 -2.68
C SER A 63 -14.91 -11.84 -1.87
N VAL A 64 -15.62 -10.85 -2.41
CA VAL A 64 -16.85 -10.30 -1.79
C VAL A 64 -17.93 -11.37 -1.67
N LEU A 65 -18.04 -12.26 -2.66
CA LEU A 65 -19.01 -13.36 -2.64
C LEU A 65 -18.75 -14.36 -1.50
N ALA A 66 -17.52 -14.43 -0.99
CA ALA A 66 -17.15 -15.31 0.11
C ALA A 66 -17.44 -14.72 1.51
N GLY A 67 -17.88 -13.45 1.60
CA GLY A 67 -18.27 -12.81 2.87
C GLY A 67 -17.11 -12.57 3.85
N ARG A 68 -15.87 -12.48 3.35
CA ARG A 68 -14.65 -12.30 4.16
C ARG A 68 -14.26 -10.83 4.28
N THR A 69 -13.50 -10.48 5.32
CA THR A 69 -12.80 -9.18 5.35
C THR A 69 -11.69 -9.19 4.31
N VAL A 70 -11.60 -8.14 3.51
CA VAL A 70 -10.55 -8.00 2.48
C VAL A 70 -9.72 -6.76 2.75
N LEU A 71 -8.40 -6.94 2.73
CA LEU A 71 -7.38 -5.90 2.85
C LEU A 71 -6.53 -5.83 1.58
N VAL A 72 -6.42 -4.65 0.98
CA VAL A 72 -5.57 -4.38 -0.18
C VAL A 72 -4.35 -3.61 0.31
N GLY A 73 -3.17 -4.24 0.24
CA GLY A 73 -1.90 -3.58 0.53
C GLY A 73 -1.36 -2.90 -0.72
N ILE A 74 -1.06 -1.60 -0.61
CA ILE A 74 -0.64 -0.74 -1.71
C ILE A 74 0.79 -0.28 -1.44
N MET A 75 1.69 -0.45 -2.40
CA MET A 75 2.97 0.28 -2.39
C MET A 75 2.81 1.55 -3.21
N GLY A 76 3.04 2.72 -2.61
CA GLY A 76 2.98 3.99 -3.33
C GLY A 76 4.11 4.13 -4.36
N GLU A 77 5.30 3.63 -4.04
CA GLU A 77 6.48 3.71 -4.90
C GLU A 77 7.27 2.40 -4.92
N TYR A 78 7.53 1.88 -6.11
CA TYR A 78 8.36 0.71 -6.33
C TYR A 78 9.82 1.13 -6.45
N ARG A 79 10.56 1.17 -5.32
CA ARG A 79 11.94 1.70 -5.24
C ARG A 79 12.94 1.12 -6.24
N LEU A 80 12.73 -0.11 -6.73
CA LEU A 80 13.63 -0.76 -7.68
C LEU A 80 13.46 -0.20 -9.10
N THR A 81 12.23 0.16 -9.48
CA THR A 81 11.89 0.67 -10.82
C THR A 81 11.69 2.19 -10.83
N GLY A 82 11.43 2.79 -9.66
CA GLY A 82 11.04 4.19 -9.51
C GLY A 82 9.58 4.45 -9.91
N GLU A 83 8.79 3.39 -10.14
CA GLU A 83 7.39 3.54 -10.54
C GLU A 83 6.53 4.03 -9.38
N VAL A 84 5.69 5.00 -9.65
CA VAL A 84 4.68 5.51 -8.71
C VAL A 84 3.35 4.87 -9.04
N GLU A 85 2.70 4.31 -8.02
CA GLU A 85 1.44 3.59 -8.13
C GLU A 85 0.25 4.55 -8.28
N ASN A 86 -0.77 4.13 -9.03
CA ASN A 86 -2.05 4.85 -9.07
C ASN A 86 -2.93 4.48 -7.87
N VAL A 87 -2.56 5.02 -6.71
CA VAL A 87 -3.25 4.74 -5.43
C VAL A 87 -4.73 5.11 -5.50
N ALA A 88 -5.08 6.22 -6.15
CA ALA A 88 -6.48 6.65 -6.30
C ALA A 88 -7.31 5.60 -7.04
N LYS A 89 -6.75 4.97 -8.08
CA LYS A 89 -7.43 3.92 -8.83
C LYS A 89 -7.65 2.67 -8.00
N ILE A 90 -6.63 2.26 -7.24
CA ILE A 90 -6.73 1.09 -6.36
C ILE A 90 -7.77 1.33 -5.25
N ALA A 91 -7.76 2.51 -4.65
CA ALA A 91 -8.75 2.91 -3.64
C ALA A 91 -10.18 2.92 -4.17
N GLU A 92 -10.39 3.43 -5.39
CA GLU A 92 -11.69 3.39 -6.05
C GLU A 92 -12.21 1.95 -6.20
N ILE A 93 -11.35 1.06 -6.70
CA ILE A 93 -11.67 -0.36 -6.88
C ILE A 93 -11.96 -1.02 -5.52
N ALA A 94 -11.07 -0.85 -4.54
CA ALA A 94 -11.25 -1.43 -3.21
C ALA A 94 -12.57 -0.99 -2.56
N ARG A 95 -12.91 0.29 -2.65
CA ARG A 95 -14.16 0.84 -2.13
C ARG A 95 -15.40 0.25 -2.82
N ALA A 96 -15.35 0.04 -4.14
CA ALA A 96 -16.44 -0.60 -4.87
C ALA A 96 -16.74 -2.02 -4.34
N HIS A 97 -15.72 -2.72 -3.85
CA HIS A 97 -15.80 -4.06 -3.27
C HIS A 97 -15.85 -4.10 -1.74
N ARG A 98 -16.00 -2.94 -1.07
CA ARG A 98 -15.96 -2.83 0.41
C ARG A 98 -14.67 -3.42 1.03
N ALA A 99 -13.58 -3.46 0.25
CA ALA A 99 -12.27 -3.84 0.72
C ALA A 99 -11.58 -2.62 1.36
N ARG A 100 -10.81 -2.86 2.41
CA ARG A 100 -10.03 -1.84 3.11
C ARG A 100 -8.65 -1.72 2.48
N THR A 101 -8.08 -0.52 2.47
CA THR A 101 -6.78 -0.22 1.88
C THR A 101 -5.73 0.11 2.94
N VAL A 102 -4.51 -0.39 2.71
CA VAL A 102 -3.33 -0.07 3.52
C VAL A 102 -2.23 0.40 2.59
N LEU A 103 -1.92 1.70 2.62
CA LEU A 103 -0.87 2.29 1.79
C LEU A 103 0.46 2.30 2.53
N GLU A 104 1.51 1.73 1.95
CA GLU A 104 2.90 1.97 2.33
C GLU A 104 3.56 2.87 1.29
N ASP A 105 3.92 4.10 1.67
CA ASP A 105 4.48 5.08 0.73
C ASP A 105 5.66 5.87 1.35
N SER A 106 6.59 6.25 0.48
CA SER A 106 7.70 7.15 0.79
C SER A 106 7.29 8.62 0.79
N GLY A 107 6.14 8.95 0.16
CA GLY A 107 5.62 10.31 -0.03
C GLY A 107 5.36 10.66 -1.50
N ALA A 108 5.87 9.87 -2.45
CA ALA A 108 5.74 10.16 -3.87
C ALA A 108 4.29 10.00 -4.37
N ALA A 109 3.59 8.96 -3.92
CA ALA A 109 2.21 8.68 -4.35
C ALA A 109 1.16 9.54 -3.64
N GLN A 110 1.51 10.16 -2.52
CA GLN A 110 0.62 11.02 -1.73
C GLN A 110 0.29 12.37 -2.38
N ARG A 111 1.10 12.84 -3.34
CA ARG A 111 0.88 14.14 -3.98
C ARG A 111 -0.42 14.13 -4.80
N GLY A 112 -1.46 14.73 -4.23
CA GLY A 112 -2.77 14.90 -4.89
C GLY A 112 -3.84 13.88 -4.49
N LEU A 113 -3.57 13.00 -3.53
CA LEU A 113 -4.61 12.15 -2.94
C LEU A 113 -5.47 12.96 -1.96
N PRO A 114 -6.80 12.82 -1.97
CA PRO A 114 -7.63 13.36 -0.90
C PRO A 114 -7.30 12.68 0.44
N PRO A 115 -7.52 13.34 1.60
CA PRO A 115 -7.11 12.84 2.92
C PRO A 115 -7.73 11.49 3.31
N ASP A 116 -8.84 11.12 2.69
CA ASP A 116 -9.62 9.91 2.91
C ASP A 116 -9.52 8.90 1.74
N ALA A 117 -8.55 9.10 0.83
CA ALA A 117 -8.35 8.21 -0.31
C ALA A 117 -8.05 6.77 0.12
N VAL A 118 -7.38 6.57 1.25
CA VAL A 118 -7.01 5.26 1.77
C VAL A 118 -7.40 5.14 3.24
N ASP A 119 -7.76 3.93 3.67
CA ASP A 119 -8.26 3.72 5.03
C ASP A 119 -7.13 3.81 6.07
N ILE A 120 -5.95 3.30 5.73
CA ILE A 120 -4.78 3.31 6.60
C ILE A 120 -3.54 3.63 5.80
N GLN A 121 -2.74 4.58 6.30
CA GLN A 121 -1.50 4.99 5.67
C GLN A 121 -0.30 4.76 6.58
N LEU A 122 0.73 4.14 6.00
CA LEU A 122 2.03 3.87 6.58
C LEU A 122 3.11 4.62 5.82
N GLY A 123 3.85 5.45 6.54
CA GLY A 123 4.86 6.27 5.92
C GLY A 123 4.25 7.46 5.17
N GLY A 124 4.90 8.59 5.33
CA GLY A 124 4.41 9.89 4.96
C GLY A 124 5.17 10.88 5.83
N TRP A 125 6.04 11.66 5.20
CA TRP A 125 6.67 12.76 5.92
C TRP A 125 5.56 13.73 6.34
N PRO A 126 5.39 14.07 7.63
CA PRO A 126 4.30 14.96 8.07
C PRO A 126 4.46 16.42 7.60
N GLY A 127 5.50 16.73 6.83
CA GLY A 127 5.90 18.08 6.42
C GLY A 127 5.64 18.42 4.94
N GLY A 128 4.49 18.04 4.38
CA GLY A 128 4.04 18.49 3.06
C GLY A 128 3.61 19.96 3.02
N GLY A 129 4.41 20.86 3.58
CA GLY A 129 4.09 22.27 3.74
C GLY A 129 5.33 23.15 3.91
N MET A 130 6.35 23.01 3.06
CA MET A 130 7.24 24.11 2.71
C MET A 130 8.13 23.70 1.52
N LEU A 131 7.74 24.12 0.32
CA LEU A 131 8.71 24.49 -0.70
C LEU A 131 8.81 26.01 -0.62
N ASN A 132 9.87 26.52 0.03
CA ASN A 132 10.68 27.62 -0.50
C ASN A 132 11.80 28.04 0.48
N SER A 133 12.98 28.24 -0.11
CA SER A 133 14.20 28.90 0.37
C SER A 133 14.94 28.30 1.59
N GLU A 134 16.27 28.25 1.47
CA GLU A 134 17.28 28.06 2.54
C GLU A 134 18.09 26.76 2.59
N PHE A 135 18.27 26.07 1.46
CA PHE A 135 19.50 25.27 1.26
C PHE A 135 20.14 25.58 -0.08
N ASP A 136 20.56 26.83 -0.21
CA ASP A 136 21.67 27.18 -1.09
C ASP A 136 22.51 28.18 -0.31
N HIS A 137 23.42 27.69 0.54
CA HIS A 137 24.65 28.37 0.94
C HIS A 137 25.63 27.31 1.44
N CYS A 138 26.55 26.99 0.54
CA CYS A 138 27.82 26.37 0.86
C CYS A 138 28.60 27.31 1.80
N GLY A 139 29.11 26.77 2.90
CA GLY A 139 29.99 27.44 3.87
C GLY A 139 30.62 26.43 4.79
#